data_AF-A0A7U9N5I2-F1
#
_entry.id   AF-A0A7U9N5I2-F1
#
_cell.length_a   1.000
_cell.length_b   1.000
_cell.length_c   1.000
_cell.angle_alpha   90.00
_cell.angle_beta   90.00
_cell.angle_gamma   90.00
#
_symmetry.space_group_name_H-M   'P 1'
#
loop_
_entity.id
_entity.type
_entity.pdbx_description
1 polymer ?
#
loop_
_entity_poly.entity_id
_entity_poly.type
_entity_poly.pdbx_seq_one_letter_code
_entity_poly.pdbx_strand_id
1 'polypeptide(L)'
;MKNLKVFACLFYGTAIAGCFYLGFFLGSVVSPGMTLYTFVPALKEQMAHPFGLKMTAYTPCTTAAAFLTALLYLMVQKTNRKNYRFRKEHGSARWAEAAELTKQLGDKDGYHRILSQNLRLSMNTRKTMRNNNVFCIGGSGAGKSMFLIKCNLMEMQGSFAATDPKGELLGSAGEYLKANGYQIKVFNLVNPGESNKYNPFSYLRTETDVIKLITNLMKNTTPKKSSSNDPFWEKAENLFLQALFYYVWMEMPPGRKNIVSVLELLSEAKREKGEPSRLDCRFELLARSSPLGEEHPAVRQYRKVMDGADNTIKSIIISVNARLAFLENKAIKELLERDELHFGELGTGRNGDKKTKTALFIVTPDSDKSYAFLIGMLYEQLMQELYFQADTKYGGRLPIHVTMYLDEFYNTPLPDSYLNFLSTMRSREISNVVVVQNIAQIKELFKDGWETIPGNADTLVYLGGNEQSSHKYISELLGKSTIDKRSSGETLGKRGSSSRNYDVLGRELMTPDEVRKLDNKKCIVLIRGCDPVMDFKFNTFKHPMFKRSGDGKGKWYVHNPQDKKKLDIIDKETADRLKKEAGEGGNVIITTINAEELVRLGSTPAGKPGLQEK
;
A
#
# COMPACT_ATOMS: atom_id res chain seq x y z
N MET A 1 0.30 -35.86 33.53
CA MET A 1 1.77 -36.15 33.48
C MET A 1 2.28 -37.14 34.55
N LYS A 2 1.57 -37.45 35.64
CA LYS A 2 2.06 -38.42 36.66
C LYS A 2 1.91 -39.91 36.26
N ASN A 3 0.85 -40.30 35.55
CA ASN A 3 0.61 -41.71 35.20
C ASN A 3 1.57 -42.28 34.13
N LEU A 4 2.17 -41.42 33.31
CA LEU A 4 3.14 -41.84 32.27
C LEU A 4 4.48 -42.29 32.87
N LYS A 5 4.85 -41.79 34.07
CA LYS A 5 6.10 -42.14 34.75
C LYS A 5 6.04 -43.52 35.41
N VAL A 6 4.87 -43.93 35.91
CA VAL A 6 4.69 -45.25 36.57
C VAL A 6 4.80 -46.39 35.57
N PHE A 7 4.16 -46.27 34.40
CA PHE A 7 4.29 -47.24 33.32
C PHE A 7 5.72 -47.33 32.75
N ALA A 8 6.41 -46.19 32.64
CA ALA A 8 7.81 -46.19 32.24
C ALA A 8 8.70 -46.90 33.27
N CYS A 9 8.52 -46.62 34.56
CA CYS A 9 9.25 -47.31 35.64
C CYS A 9 8.99 -48.82 35.67
N LEU A 10 7.74 -49.26 35.48
CA LEU A 10 7.40 -50.69 35.37
C LEU A 10 8.06 -51.33 34.15
N PHE A 11 8.00 -50.67 32.99
CA PHE A 11 8.62 -51.17 31.77
C PHE A 11 10.16 -51.29 31.90
N TYR A 12 10.82 -50.27 32.42
CA TYR A 12 12.27 -50.32 32.69
C TYR A 12 12.62 -51.37 33.75
N GLY A 13 11.81 -51.51 34.81
CA GLY A 13 11.98 -52.56 35.82
C GLY A 13 11.89 -53.97 35.23
N THR A 14 10.90 -54.22 34.36
CA THR A 14 10.77 -55.51 33.66
C THR A 14 11.90 -55.79 32.68
N ALA A 15 12.39 -54.75 31.97
CA ALA A 15 13.52 -54.90 31.06
C ALA A 15 14.82 -55.21 31.80
N ILE A 16 15.07 -54.57 32.94
CA ILE A 16 16.21 -54.83 33.82
C ILE A 16 16.13 -56.26 34.36
N ALA A 17 14.98 -56.68 34.89
CA ALA A 17 14.76 -58.04 35.39
C ALA A 17 14.94 -59.10 34.27
N GLY A 18 14.49 -58.80 33.05
CA GLY A 18 14.70 -59.64 31.87
C GLY A 18 16.18 -59.76 31.48
N CYS A 19 16.97 -58.68 31.57
CA CYS A 19 18.42 -58.71 31.32
C CYS A 19 19.16 -59.55 32.38
N PHE A 20 18.77 -59.44 33.66
CA PHE A 20 19.29 -60.30 34.72
C PHE A 20 18.94 -61.77 34.47
N TYR A 21 17.69 -62.08 34.16
CA TYR A 21 17.28 -63.45 33.84
C TYR A 21 18.04 -64.02 32.64
N LEU A 22 18.16 -63.26 31.54
CA LEU A 22 18.86 -63.70 30.34
C LEU A 22 20.36 -63.91 30.59
N GLY A 23 20.98 -63.03 31.37
CA GLY A 23 22.38 -63.18 31.75
C GLY A 23 22.61 -64.37 32.69
N PHE A 24 21.72 -64.63 33.65
CA PHE A 24 21.77 -65.81 34.52
C PHE A 24 21.53 -67.10 33.72
N PHE A 25 20.62 -67.06 32.75
CA PHE A 25 20.29 -68.17 31.87
C PHE A 25 21.48 -68.54 30.97
N LEU A 26 22.10 -67.55 30.32
CA LEU A 26 23.29 -67.77 29.49
C LEU A 26 24.53 -68.15 30.32
N GLY A 27 24.71 -67.54 31.49
CA GLY A 27 25.80 -67.86 32.41
C GLY A 27 25.74 -69.29 32.96
N SER A 28 24.55 -69.89 33.03
CA SER A 28 24.35 -71.29 33.43
C SER A 28 24.81 -72.30 32.37
N VAL A 29 24.93 -71.85 31.11
CA VAL A 29 25.28 -72.69 29.94
C VAL A 29 26.76 -72.58 29.58
N VAL A 30 27.37 -71.40 29.77
CA VAL A 30 28.74 -71.12 29.31
C VAL A 30 29.79 -71.71 30.26
N SER A 31 30.66 -72.56 29.73
CA SER A 31 31.82 -73.15 30.41
C SER A 31 33.14 -72.95 29.63
N PRO A 32 34.31 -73.06 30.29
CA PRO A 32 35.61 -72.85 29.62
C PRO A 32 35.82 -73.91 28.52
N GLY A 33 36.30 -73.49 27.34
CA GLY A 33 36.62 -74.39 26.22
C GLY A 33 35.44 -74.83 25.35
N MET A 34 34.24 -74.26 25.52
CA MET A 34 33.08 -74.56 24.67
C MET A 34 33.28 -74.11 23.21
N THR A 35 32.82 -74.94 22.28
CA THR A 35 32.69 -74.59 20.85
C THR A 35 31.21 -74.44 20.50
N LEU A 36 30.90 -73.84 19.34
CA LEU A 36 29.52 -73.65 18.87
C LEU A 36 28.72 -74.98 18.83
N TYR A 37 29.39 -76.09 18.53
CA TYR A 37 28.79 -77.42 18.49
C TYR A 37 28.37 -77.95 19.86
N THR A 38 29.06 -77.57 20.94
CA THR A 38 28.70 -77.98 22.30
C THR A 38 27.77 -76.99 22.99
N PHE A 39 27.73 -75.73 22.53
CA PHE A 39 26.84 -74.69 23.08
C PHE A 39 25.37 -74.88 22.69
N VAL A 40 25.07 -75.20 21.43
CA VAL A 40 23.68 -75.33 20.94
C VAL A 40 22.89 -76.45 21.66
N PRO A 41 23.46 -77.66 21.88
CA PRO A 41 22.80 -78.70 22.66
C PRO A 41 22.56 -78.30 24.12
N ALA A 42 23.57 -77.71 24.78
CA ALA A 42 23.47 -77.28 26.18
C ALA A 42 22.45 -76.14 26.36
N LEU A 43 22.35 -75.23 25.38
CA LEU A 43 21.31 -74.22 25.34
C LEU A 43 19.91 -74.85 25.24
N LYS A 44 19.74 -75.87 24.38
CA LYS A 44 18.47 -76.57 24.19
C LYS A 44 18.03 -77.31 25.45
N GLU A 45 18.97 -77.91 26.18
CA GLU A 45 18.72 -78.55 27.47
C GLU A 45 18.31 -77.52 28.53
N GLN A 46 19.00 -76.38 28.62
CA GLN A 46 18.63 -75.30 29.53
C GLN A 46 17.26 -74.67 29.19
N MET A 47 16.88 -74.64 27.91
CA MET A 47 15.53 -74.22 27.48
C MET A 47 14.43 -75.20 27.90
N ALA A 48 14.75 -76.50 28.07
CA ALA A 48 13.81 -77.49 28.60
C ALA A 48 13.59 -77.34 30.13
N HIS A 49 14.56 -76.75 30.83
CA HIS A 49 14.48 -76.43 32.27
C HIS A 49 14.79 -74.95 32.56
N PRO A 50 13.90 -74.03 32.14
CA PRO A 50 14.19 -72.59 32.07
C PRO A 50 14.44 -71.89 33.41
N PHE A 51 14.09 -72.52 34.54
CA PHE A 51 14.30 -71.99 35.89
C PHE A 51 15.44 -72.69 36.66
N GLY A 52 16.13 -73.66 36.02
CA GLY A 52 17.30 -74.35 36.60
C GLY A 52 18.58 -73.53 36.54
N LEU A 53 18.57 -72.32 37.09
CA LEU A 53 19.67 -71.36 37.00
C LEU A 53 20.81 -71.73 37.95
N LYS A 54 22.04 -71.83 37.45
CA LYS A 54 23.25 -72.13 38.22
C LYS A 54 24.22 -70.94 38.19
N MET A 55 24.76 -70.58 39.35
CA MET A 55 25.77 -69.53 39.45
C MET A 55 27.16 -70.04 39.11
N THR A 56 27.70 -69.54 38.00
CA THR A 56 29.04 -69.84 37.51
C THR A 56 29.89 -68.56 37.52
N ALA A 57 31.21 -68.70 37.34
CA ALA A 57 32.13 -67.56 37.28
C ALA A 57 31.85 -66.61 36.10
N TYR A 58 31.08 -67.04 35.08
CA TYR A 58 30.79 -66.29 33.86
C TYR A 58 29.43 -65.56 33.87
N THR A 59 28.61 -65.77 34.91
CA THR A 59 27.35 -65.04 35.09
C THR A 59 27.53 -63.52 35.11
N PRO A 60 28.52 -62.93 35.80
CA PRO A 60 28.72 -61.47 35.81
C PRO A 60 29.04 -60.90 34.41
N CYS A 61 29.84 -61.62 33.61
CA CYS A 61 30.19 -61.18 32.26
C CYS A 61 29.00 -61.28 31.27
N THR A 62 28.22 -62.35 31.35
CA THR A 62 27.06 -62.59 30.48
C THR A 62 25.88 -61.65 30.82
N THR A 63 25.67 -61.36 32.10
CA THR A 63 24.72 -60.31 32.55
C THR A 63 25.15 -58.92 32.07
N ALA A 64 26.43 -58.54 32.21
CA ALA A 64 26.94 -57.28 31.68
C ALA A 64 26.77 -57.17 30.15
N ALA A 65 27.02 -58.25 29.40
CA ALA A 65 26.81 -58.29 27.95
C ALA A 65 25.32 -58.16 27.56
N ALA A 66 24.41 -58.79 28.30
CA ALA A 66 22.96 -58.65 28.10
C ALA A 66 22.48 -57.21 28.35
N PHE A 67 23.00 -56.55 29.40
CA PHE A 67 22.73 -55.14 29.67
C PHE A 67 23.27 -54.23 28.57
N LEU A 68 24.50 -54.47 28.10
CA LEU A 68 25.15 -53.63 27.10
C LEU A 68 24.47 -53.75 25.71
N THR A 69 24.04 -54.95 25.33
CA THR A 69 23.24 -55.18 24.11
C THR A 69 21.85 -54.56 24.20
N ALA A 70 21.16 -54.66 25.34
CA ALA A 70 19.88 -53.97 25.55
C ALA A 70 20.03 -52.44 25.51
N LEU A 71 21.13 -51.91 26.09
CA LEU A 71 21.43 -50.47 26.06
C LEU A 71 21.76 -49.98 24.65
N LEU A 72 22.53 -50.75 23.86
CA LEU A 72 22.77 -50.49 22.44
C LEU A 72 21.47 -50.51 21.63
N TYR A 73 20.59 -51.49 21.86
CA TYR A 73 19.28 -51.56 21.20
C TYR A 73 18.41 -50.34 21.52
N LEU A 74 18.36 -49.92 22.79
CA LEU A 74 17.64 -48.72 23.22
C LEU A 74 18.27 -47.45 22.64
N MET A 75 19.59 -47.36 22.55
CA MET A 75 20.29 -46.26 21.88
C MET A 75 19.93 -46.21 20.40
N VAL A 76 19.99 -47.34 19.68
CA VAL A 76 19.61 -47.42 18.26
C VAL A 76 18.15 -47.01 18.06
N GLN A 77 17.22 -47.46 18.92
CA GLN A 77 15.83 -47.03 18.86
C GLN A 77 15.65 -45.54 19.15
N LYS A 78 16.38 -44.99 20.13
CA LYS A 78 16.32 -43.56 20.47
C LYS A 78 16.90 -42.68 19.36
N THR A 79 17.98 -43.13 18.72
CA THR A 79 18.61 -42.48 17.55
C THR A 79 17.73 -42.61 16.30
N ASN A 80 16.95 -43.69 16.17
CA ASN A 80 15.99 -43.91 15.08
C ASN A 80 14.61 -43.29 15.30
N ARG A 81 14.42 -42.38 16.26
CA ARG A 81 13.18 -41.60 16.39
C ARG A 81 13.06 -40.61 15.23
N LYS A 82 12.57 -41.09 14.09
CA LYS A 82 12.28 -40.25 12.93
C LYS A 82 11.08 -39.36 13.23
N ASN A 83 11.17 -38.10 12.82
CA ASN A 83 10.14 -37.10 13.02
C ASN A 83 9.09 -37.17 11.90
N TYR A 84 8.18 -38.14 11.98
CA TYR A 84 7.15 -38.35 10.97
C TYR A 84 6.01 -37.34 11.13
N ARG A 85 5.72 -36.57 10.08
CA ARG A 85 4.51 -35.72 9.99
C ARG A 85 3.51 -36.40 9.07
N PHE A 86 2.76 -37.36 9.61
CA PHE A 86 1.82 -38.18 8.84
C PHE A 86 0.85 -37.32 8.00
N ARG A 87 0.76 -37.61 6.70
CA ARG A 87 -0.06 -36.89 5.67
C ARG A 87 0.32 -35.43 5.42
N LYS A 88 1.49 -34.99 5.88
CA LYS A 88 2.03 -33.63 5.70
C LYS A 88 3.51 -33.66 5.32
N GLU A 89 4.01 -34.81 4.87
CA GLU A 89 5.42 -35.08 4.62
C GLU A 89 6.00 -34.15 3.56
N HIS A 90 5.21 -33.82 2.53
CA HIS A 90 5.62 -32.96 1.42
C HIS A 90 4.96 -31.57 1.43
N GLY A 91 4.15 -31.28 2.45
CA GLY A 91 3.44 -30.03 2.62
C GLY A 91 1.99 -30.22 3.08
N SER A 92 1.43 -29.17 3.68
CA SER A 92 0.09 -29.19 4.26
C SER A 92 -0.85 -28.14 3.67
N ALA A 93 -0.52 -27.61 2.48
CA ALA A 93 -1.38 -26.64 1.80
C ALA A 93 -2.73 -27.28 1.46
N ARG A 94 -3.81 -26.51 1.65
CA ARG A 94 -5.18 -26.88 1.35
C ARG A 94 -6.00 -25.63 1.04
N TRP A 95 -7.14 -25.81 0.39
CA TRP A 95 -8.11 -24.73 0.19
C TRP A 95 -8.94 -24.51 1.45
N ALA A 96 -9.11 -23.26 1.85
CA ALA A 96 -10.11 -22.86 2.83
C ALA A 96 -11.46 -22.56 2.16
N GLU A 97 -12.53 -22.74 2.93
CA GLU A 97 -13.88 -22.34 2.52
C GLU A 97 -14.09 -20.84 2.77
N ALA A 98 -14.47 -20.10 1.73
CA ALA A 98 -14.63 -18.65 1.77
C ALA A 98 -15.64 -18.18 2.85
N ALA A 99 -16.75 -18.90 3.00
CA ALA A 99 -17.80 -18.57 3.96
C ALA A 99 -17.33 -18.73 5.43
N GLU A 100 -16.51 -19.76 5.70
CA GLU A 100 -15.94 -19.97 7.03
C GLU A 100 -14.97 -18.84 7.40
N LEU A 101 -14.09 -18.46 6.46
CA LEU A 101 -13.16 -17.35 6.68
C LEU A 101 -13.87 -16.01 6.82
N THR A 102 -14.97 -15.75 6.09
CA THR A 102 -15.81 -14.56 6.31
C THR A 102 -16.41 -14.56 7.71
N LYS A 103 -16.86 -15.70 8.21
CA LYS A 103 -17.39 -15.78 9.59
C LYS A 103 -16.32 -15.46 10.63
N GLN A 104 -15.07 -15.82 10.36
CA GLN A 104 -13.93 -15.57 11.26
C GLN A 104 -13.37 -14.15 11.16
N LEU A 105 -13.20 -13.62 9.95
CA LEU A 105 -12.48 -12.38 9.65
C LEU A 105 -13.39 -11.20 9.28
N GLY A 106 -14.63 -11.47 8.88
CA GLY A 106 -15.61 -10.48 8.49
C GLY A 106 -16.18 -9.70 9.67
N ASP A 107 -16.94 -8.66 9.34
CA ASP A 107 -17.64 -7.86 10.33
C ASP A 107 -19.15 -8.08 10.27
N LYS A 108 -19.76 -8.20 11.46
CA LYS A 108 -21.22 -8.36 11.62
C LYS A 108 -21.93 -7.02 11.41
N ASP A 109 -21.24 -5.92 11.71
CA ASP A 109 -21.79 -4.56 11.64
C ASP A 109 -21.73 -3.98 10.22
N GLY A 110 -21.35 -4.78 9.23
CA GLY A 110 -21.23 -4.34 7.84
C GLY A 110 -19.96 -3.52 7.52
N TYR A 111 -19.07 -3.29 8.49
CA TYR A 111 -17.81 -2.58 8.28
C TYR A 111 -16.72 -3.49 7.71
N HIS A 112 -16.83 -3.85 6.43
CA HIS A 112 -15.95 -4.81 5.78
C HIS A 112 -15.59 -4.44 4.34
N ARG A 113 -14.55 -5.10 3.82
CA ARG A 113 -14.11 -5.06 2.42
C ARG A 113 -14.52 -6.35 1.71
N ILE A 114 -14.95 -6.22 0.47
CA ILE A 114 -15.21 -7.33 -0.44
C ILE A 114 -13.90 -7.80 -1.08
N LEU A 115 -13.57 -9.09 -0.94
CA LEU A 115 -12.41 -9.70 -1.58
C LEU A 115 -12.81 -10.68 -2.70
N SER A 116 -13.93 -11.39 -2.52
CA SER A 116 -14.53 -12.29 -3.52
C SER A 116 -16.05 -12.34 -3.30
N GLN A 117 -16.77 -13.21 -4.02
CA GLN A 117 -18.22 -13.37 -3.87
C GLN A 117 -18.64 -13.64 -2.41
N ASN A 118 -17.96 -14.59 -1.76
CA ASN A 118 -18.30 -15.08 -0.43
C ASN A 118 -17.27 -14.71 0.65
N LEU A 119 -16.16 -14.05 0.28
CA LEU A 119 -15.11 -13.61 1.21
C LEU A 119 -15.22 -12.12 1.54
N ARG A 120 -15.28 -11.80 2.84
CA ARG A 120 -15.24 -10.44 3.38
C ARG A 120 -14.15 -10.34 4.45
N LEU A 121 -13.48 -9.18 4.50
CA LEU A 121 -12.49 -8.86 5.52
C LEU A 121 -12.96 -7.64 6.31
N SER A 122 -13.04 -7.73 7.65
CA SER A 122 -13.38 -6.57 8.48
C SER A 122 -12.35 -5.46 8.28
N MET A 123 -12.83 -4.23 8.13
CA MET A 123 -11.98 -3.04 8.03
C MET A 123 -11.38 -2.67 9.40
N ASN A 124 -11.80 -3.31 10.49
CA ASN A 124 -11.22 -3.11 11.81
C ASN A 124 -9.93 -3.94 12.00
N THR A 125 -8.79 -3.28 11.76
CA THR A 125 -7.45 -3.89 11.82
C THR A 125 -7.04 -4.40 13.21
N ARG A 126 -7.70 -3.96 14.28
CA ARG A 126 -7.46 -4.47 15.65
C ARG A 126 -8.16 -5.80 15.89
N LYS A 127 -9.34 -6.00 15.30
CA LYS A 127 -10.08 -7.26 15.37
C LYS A 127 -9.41 -8.33 14.52
N THR A 128 -8.99 -7.99 13.31
CA THR A 128 -8.37 -8.95 12.39
C THR A 128 -6.89 -9.18 12.67
N MET A 129 -6.25 -8.30 13.44
CA MET A 129 -4.78 -8.24 13.65
C MET A 129 -3.99 -8.16 12.34
N ARG A 130 -4.64 -7.77 11.24
CA ARG A 130 -4.08 -7.63 9.89
C ARG A 130 -4.20 -6.19 9.42
N ASN A 131 -3.34 -5.78 8.50
CA ASN A 131 -3.54 -4.56 7.75
C ASN A 131 -4.63 -4.77 6.68
N ASN A 132 -5.22 -3.67 6.22
CA ASN A 132 -6.23 -3.70 5.14
C ASN A 132 -5.58 -3.47 3.77
N ASN A 133 -4.27 -3.69 3.64
CA ASN A 133 -3.59 -3.50 2.37
C ASN A 133 -3.89 -4.70 1.48
N VAL A 134 -4.31 -4.41 0.25
CA VAL A 134 -4.65 -5.41 -0.75
C VAL A 134 -3.70 -5.25 -1.92
N PHE A 135 -3.05 -6.35 -2.30
CA PHE A 135 -2.28 -6.44 -3.51
C PHE A 135 -3.03 -7.29 -4.54
N CYS A 136 -3.47 -6.67 -5.63
CA CYS A 136 -4.25 -7.31 -6.67
C CYS A 136 -3.43 -7.50 -7.94
N ILE A 137 -3.34 -8.73 -8.43
CA ILE A 137 -2.71 -9.09 -9.70
C ILE A 137 -3.78 -9.58 -10.67
N GLY A 138 -3.88 -8.95 -11.84
CA GLY A 138 -4.78 -9.44 -12.89
C GLY A 138 -4.47 -8.90 -14.27
N GLY A 139 -4.51 -9.74 -15.30
CA GLY A 139 -4.28 -9.32 -16.69
C GLY A 139 -5.26 -8.24 -17.17
N SER A 140 -5.01 -7.68 -18.36
CA SER A 140 -6.02 -6.87 -19.05
C SER A 140 -7.29 -7.71 -19.26
N GLY A 141 -8.47 -7.09 -19.06
CA GLY A 141 -9.75 -7.79 -19.15
C GLY A 141 -10.12 -8.71 -17.96
N ALA A 142 -9.26 -8.84 -16.94
CA ALA A 142 -9.56 -9.65 -15.75
C ALA A 142 -10.65 -9.03 -14.84
N GLY A 143 -11.11 -7.80 -15.14
CA GLY A 143 -12.14 -7.09 -14.39
C GLY A 143 -11.67 -6.53 -13.04
N LYS A 144 -10.41 -6.07 -12.96
CA LYS A 144 -9.80 -5.49 -11.74
C LYS A 144 -10.63 -4.34 -11.16
N SER A 145 -10.89 -3.31 -11.97
CA SER A 145 -11.70 -2.15 -11.59
C SER A 145 -13.13 -2.56 -11.22
N MET A 146 -13.76 -3.42 -12.02
CA MET A 146 -15.17 -3.80 -11.84
C MET A 146 -15.42 -4.67 -10.60
N PHE A 147 -14.62 -5.73 -10.41
CA PHE A 147 -14.88 -6.77 -9.42
C PHE A 147 -14.14 -6.58 -8.10
N LEU A 148 -13.18 -5.64 -8.02
CA LEU A 148 -12.48 -5.32 -6.78
C LEU A 148 -12.61 -3.85 -6.37
N ILE A 149 -12.42 -2.87 -7.27
CA ILE A 149 -12.47 -1.45 -6.87
C ILE A 149 -13.92 -0.97 -6.78
N LYS A 150 -14.65 -0.97 -7.90
CA LYS A 150 -16.03 -0.46 -8.00
C LYS A 150 -16.97 -1.14 -7.00
N CYS A 151 -16.82 -2.45 -6.77
CA CYS A 151 -17.62 -3.14 -5.74
C CYS A 151 -17.36 -2.57 -4.33
N ASN A 152 -16.12 -2.26 -3.98
CA ASN A 152 -15.78 -1.67 -2.69
C ASN A 152 -16.11 -0.16 -2.60
N LEU A 153 -16.09 0.57 -3.73
CA LEU A 153 -16.61 1.95 -3.77
C LEU A 153 -18.12 1.98 -3.52
N MET A 154 -18.86 0.95 -3.95
CA MET A 154 -20.30 0.83 -3.73
C MET A 154 -20.67 0.47 -2.29
N GLU A 155 -19.77 -0.17 -1.55
CA GLU A 155 -19.92 -0.42 -0.10
C GLU A 155 -19.78 0.87 0.73
N MET A 156 -19.19 1.93 0.17
CA MET A 156 -19.11 3.26 0.80
C MET A 156 -18.48 3.21 2.20
N GLN A 157 -17.41 2.43 2.35
CA GLN A 157 -16.71 2.21 3.62
C GLN A 157 -15.55 3.20 3.75
N GLY A 158 -15.74 4.22 4.59
CA GLY A 158 -14.74 5.27 4.83
C GLY A 158 -14.54 6.23 3.66
N SER A 159 -13.50 7.05 3.78
CA SER A 159 -13.04 7.97 2.74
C SER A 159 -12.05 7.24 1.82
N PHE A 160 -11.84 7.77 0.61
CA PHE A 160 -10.86 7.20 -0.29
C PHE A 160 -10.26 8.23 -1.24
N ALA A 161 -9.08 7.92 -1.74
CA ALA A 161 -8.52 8.54 -2.93
C ALA A 161 -8.29 7.47 -4.00
N ALA A 162 -8.76 7.70 -5.22
CA ALA A 162 -8.64 6.75 -6.33
C ALA A 162 -7.86 7.39 -7.47
N THR A 163 -6.81 6.71 -7.94
CA THR A 163 -6.21 7.05 -9.24
C THR A 163 -7.07 6.45 -10.33
N ASP A 164 -7.51 7.32 -11.24
CA ASP A 164 -8.55 7.03 -12.22
C ASP A 164 -8.07 7.40 -13.61
N PRO A 165 -7.25 6.55 -14.24
CA PRO A 165 -6.91 6.71 -15.64
C PRO A 165 -8.21 6.80 -16.45
N LYS A 166 -8.35 7.84 -17.29
CA LYS A 166 -9.52 8.09 -18.15
C LYS A 166 -10.82 8.52 -17.45
N GLY A 167 -10.86 8.63 -16.12
CA GLY A 167 -12.02 9.18 -15.41
C GLY A 167 -13.22 8.23 -15.29
N GLU A 168 -13.03 6.91 -15.50
CA GLU A 168 -14.12 5.94 -15.49
C GLU A 168 -14.66 5.65 -14.08
N LEU A 169 -13.80 5.67 -13.05
CA LEU A 169 -14.22 5.50 -11.66
C LEU A 169 -15.03 6.72 -11.20
N LEU A 170 -14.57 7.93 -11.51
CA LEU A 170 -15.26 9.18 -11.21
C LEU A 170 -16.62 9.21 -11.90
N GLY A 171 -16.64 8.98 -13.22
CA GLY A 171 -17.86 9.01 -14.01
C GLY A 171 -18.90 7.99 -13.57
N SER A 172 -18.46 6.77 -13.21
CA SER A 172 -19.36 5.73 -12.72
C SER A 172 -19.85 5.98 -11.29
N ALA A 173 -18.97 6.44 -10.38
CA ALA A 173 -19.24 6.46 -8.95
C ALA A 173 -19.67 7.81 -8.38
N GLY A 174 -19.27 8.92 -9.00
CA GLY A 174 -19.40 10.26 -8.41
C GLY A 174 -20.83 10.64 -8.03
N GLU A 175 -21.82 10.33 -8.89
CA GLU A 175 -23.20 10.76 -8.67
C GLU A 175 -23.85 10.04 -7.48
N TYR A 176 -23.70 8.72 -7.40
CA TYR A 176 -24.28 7.97 -6.30
C TYR A 176 -23.55 8.27 -4.98
N LEU A 177 -22.24 8.52 -5.01
CA LEU A 177 -21.49 8.90 -3.80
C LEU A 177 -21.98 10.26 -3.29
N LYS A 178 -22.11 11.26 -4.17
CA LYS A 178 -22.66 12.58 -3.85
C LYS A 178 -24.07 12.47 -3.26
N ALA A 179 -24.93 11.65 -3.87
CA ALA A 179 -26.29 11.42 -3.39
C ALA A 179 -26.35 10.75 -2.00
N ASN A 180 -25.31 10.03 -1.60
CA ASN A 180 -25.18 9.40 -0.28
C ASN A 180 -24.35 10.25 0.71
N GLY A 181 -24.15 11.54 0.43
CA GLY A 181 -23.54 12.48 1.37
C GLY A 181 -22.01 12.53 1.36
N TYR A 182 -21.34 11.93 0.36
CA TYR A 182 -19.90 12.10 0.20
C TYR A 182 -19.56 13.50 -0.30
N GLN A 183 -18.45 14.04 0.20
CA GLN A 183 -17.76 15.13 -0.47
C GLN A 183 -16.98 14.58 -1.65
N ILE A 184 -17.32 15.01 -2.86
CA ILE A 184 -16.56 14.64 -4.06
C ILE A 184 -15.50 15.71 -4.31
N LYS A 185 -14.25 15.28 -4.33
CA LYS A 185 -13.08 16.09 -4.70
C LYS A 185 -12.47 15.48 -5.96
N VAL A 186 -12.09 16.31 -6.92
CA VAL A 186 -11.55 15.85 -8.20
C VAL A 186 -10.29 16.64 -8.51
N PHE A 187 -9.20 15.93 -8.78
CA PHE A 187 -8.01 16.50 -9.41
C PHE A 187 -7.90 15.96 -10.83
N ASN A 188 -8.22 16.78 -11.83
CA ASN A 188 -8.34 16.36 -13.22
C ASN A 188 -7.29 17.04 -14.10
N LEU A 189 -6.34 16.26 -14.61
CA LEU A 189 -5.32 16.74 -15.55
C LEU A 189 -5.74 16.57 -17.02
N VAL A 190 -6.81 15.81 -17.30
CA VAL A 190 -7.36 15.67 -18.66
C VAL A 190 -8.17 16.91 -19.00
N ASN A 191 -9.09 17.30 -18.10
CA ASN A 191 -9.89 18.52 -18.20
C ASN A 191 -9.70 19.38 -16.93
N PRO A 192 -8.66 20.25 -16.88
CA PRO A 192 -8.39 21.07 -15.69
C PRO A 192 -9.53 22.00 -15.28
N GLY A 193 -10.39 22.42 -16.21
CA GLY A 193 -11.59 23.24 -15.91
C GLY A 193 -12.66 22.49 -15.09
N GLU A 194 -12.65 21.16 -15.11
CA GLU A 194 -13.50 20.27 -14.31
C GLU A 194 -12.76 19.76 -13.06
N SER A 195 -11.67 20.41 -12.67
CA SER A 195 -10.90 20.03 -11.48
C SER A 195 -11.18 20.97 -10.31
N ASN A 196 -11.13 20.44 -9.10
CA ASN A 196 -10.85 21.28 -7.94
C ASN A 196 -9.41 21.78 -8.01
N LYS A 197 -9.20 22.98 -7.48
CA LYS A 197 -7.87 23.60 -7.40
C LYS A 197 -7.03 23.00 -6.26
N TYR A 198 -5.72 22.95 -6.45
CA TYR A 198 -4.74 22.37 -5.54
C TYR A 198 -3.59 23.36 -5.31
N ASN A 199 -3.38 23.81 -4.07
CA ASN A 199 -2.25 24.68 -3.77
C ASN A 199 -1.25 23.99 -2.83
N PRO A 200 -0.03 23.67 -3.31
CA PRO A 200 0.98 23.02 -2.48
C PRO A 200 1.43 23.82 -1.26
N PHE A 201 1.32 25.15 -1.30
CA PHE A 201 1.72 26.03 -0.20
C PHE A 201 0.76 25.94 1.00
N SER A 202 -0.47 25.47 0.79
CA SER A 202 -1.45 25.28 1.87
C SER A 202 -1.05 24.19 2.87
N TYR A 203 -0.09 23.33 2.50
CA TYR A 203 0.38 22.20 3.31
C TYR A 203 1.75 22.45 3.97
N LEU A 204 2.36 23.63 3.76
CA LEU A 204 3.68 23.99 4.29
C LEU A 204 3.58 24.56 5.70
N ARG A 205 4.31 23.97 6.65
CA ARG A 205 4.33 24.39 8.07
C ARG A 205 5.71 24.77 8.57
N THR A 206 6.74 24.18 7.98
CA THR A 206 8.14 24.35 8.39
C THR A 206 9.03 24.60 7.19
N GLU A 207 10.24 25.14 7.41
CA GLU A 207 11.25 25.28 6.36
C GLU A 207 11.60 23.91 5.72
N THR A 208 11.58 22.83 6.51
CA THR A 208 11.80 21.48 6.01
C THR A 208 10.76 21.07 4.98
N ASP A 209 9.50 21.50 5.12
CA ASP A 209 8.45 21.20 4.15
C ASP A 209 8.68 21.95 2.83
N VAL A 210 9.21 23.18 2.89
CA VAL A 210 9.60 23.95 1.70
C VAL A 210 10.69 23.20 0.94
N ILE A 211 11.74 22.76 1.65
CA ILE A 211 12.86 22.01 1.05
C ILE A 211 12.36 20.70 0.42
N LYS A 212 11.46 19.97 1.11
CA LYS A 212 10.86 18.75 0.58
C LYS A 212 10.06 19.02 -0.68
N LEU A 213 9.19 20.04 -0.68
CA LEU A 213 8.39 20.41 -1.85
C LEU A 213 9.26 20.74 -3.06
N ILE A 214 10.33 21.53 -2.87
CA ILE A 214 11.28 21.86 -3.94
C ILE A 214 12.00 20.61 -4.42
N THR A 215 12.48 19.77 -3.50
CA THR A 215 13.15 18.51 -3.84
C THR A 215 12.23 17.61 -4.67
N ASN A 216 10.96 17.52 -4.29
CA ASN A 216 9.96 16.72 -5.01
C ASN A 216 9.64 17.32 -6.37
N LEU A 217 9.51 18.64 -6.49
CA LEU A 217 9.33 19.33 -7.77
C LEU A 217 10.53 19.10 -8.70
N MET A 218 11.75 19.30 -8.21
CA MET A 218 13.00 19.09 -8.96
C MET A 218 13.11 17.66 -9.45
N LYS A 219 12.92 16.68 -8.54
CA LYS A 219 12.99 15.25 -8.88
C LYS A 219 11.97 14.85 -9.93
N ASN A 220 10.71 15.29 -9.78
CA ASN A 220 9.67 14.86 -10.71
C ASN A 220 9.74 15.60 -12.06
N THR A 221 10.50 16.70 -12.17
CA THR A 221 10.75 17.42 -13.43
C THR A 221 12.07 17.01 -14.10
N THR A 222 12.99 16.35 -13.39
CA THR A 222 14.21 15.77 -13.97
C THR A 222 13.91 14.36 -14.54
N PRO A 223 14.18 14.09 -15.83
CA PRO A 223 14.02 12.76 -16.40
C PRO A 223 14.86 11.70 -15.66
N LYS A 224 14.26 10.54 -15.33
CA LYS A 224 14.90 9.45 -14.56
C LYS A 224 16.19 8.85 -15.18
N LYS A 225 16.51 9.19 -16.43
CA LYS A 225 17.72 8.74 -17.16
C LYS A 225 18.72 9.87 -17.45
N SER A 226 18.40 11.12 -17.10
CA SER A 226 19.33 12.24 -17.21
C SER A 226 19.89 12.53 -15.82
N SER A 227 20.89 11.76 -15.40
CA SER A 227 21.81 12.28 -14.39
C SER A 227 22.49 13.48 -15.03
N SER A 228 22.20 14.70 -14.55
CA SER A 228 23.08 15.83 -14.86
C SER A 228 24.48 15.42 -14.45
N ASN A 229 25.42 15.33 -15.40
CA ASN A 229 26.82 14.99 -15.09
C ASN A 229 27.48 16.05 -14.19
N ASP A 230 26.83 17.21 -14.01
CA ASP A 230 27.30 18.30 -13.15
C ASP A 230 26.28 18.63 -12.04
N PRO A 231 26.55 18.21 -10.78
CA PRO A 231 25.73 18.52 -9.62
C PRO A 231 25.65 20.01 -9.26
N PHE A 232 26.51 20.86 -9.83
CA PHE A 232 26.52 22.29 -9.58
C PHE A 232 25.18 22.94 -9.96
N TRP A 233 24.68 22.67 -11.16
CA TRP A 233 23.46 23.30 -11.68
C TRP A 233 22.23 22.95 -10.85
N GLU A 234 22.06 21.67 -10.50
CA GLU A 234 20.92 21.24 -9.67
C GLU A 234 20.95 21.89 -8.28
N LYS A 235 22.14 22.04 -7.67
CA LYS A 235 22.29 22.71 -6.38
C LYS A 235 21.98 24.21 -6.48
N ALA A 236 22.44 24.86 -7.54
CA ALA A 236 22.19 26.28 -7.77
C ALA A 236 20.70 26.57 -8.04
N GLU A 237 20.05 25.75 -8.87
CA GLU A 237 18.60 25.80 -9.10
C GLU A 237 17.82 25.62 -7.79
N ASN A 238 18.23 24.66 -6.96
CA ASN A 238 17.59 24.40 -5.67
C ASN A 238 17.72 25.61 -4.73
N LEU A 239 18.90 26.23 -4.62
CA LEU A 239 19.10 27.44 -3.81
C LEU A 239 18.21 28.60 -4.31
N PHE A 240 18.15 28.80 -5.62
CA PHE A 240 17.33 29.85 -6.21
C PHE A 240 15.83 29.61 -5.97
N LEU A 241 15.35 28.39 -6.18
CA LEU A 241 13.96 28.02 -5.88
C LEU A 241 13.64 28.15 -4.39
N GLN A 242 14.57 27.81 -3.49
CA GLN A 242 14.37 28.04 -2.06
C GLN A 242 14.16 29.51 -1.75
N ALA A 243 14.95 30.41 -2.34
CA ALA A 243 14.77 31.85 -2.16
C ALA A 243 13.36 32.29 -2.56
N LEU A 244 12.89 31.87 -3.75
CA LEU A 244 11.56 32.22 -4.27
C LEU A 244 10.44 31.64 -3.39
N PHE A 245 10.53 30.35 -3.05
CA PHE A 245 9.50 29.68 -2.25
C PHE A 245 9.44 30.22 -0.83
N TYR A 246 10.57 30.53 -0.19
CA TYR A 246 10.57 31.18 1.12
C TYR A 246 9.94 32.56 1.06
N TYR A 247 10.24 33.35 0.03
CA TYR A 247 9.61 34.65 -0.17
C TYR A 247 8.08 34.51 -0.29
N VAL A 248 7.61 33.58 -1.12
CA VAL A 248 6.15 33.34 -1.27
C VAL A 248 5.52 32.79 0.01
N TRP A 249 6.19 31.89 0.72
CA TRP A 249 5.62 31.27 1.91
C TRP A 249 5.56 32.23 3.12
N MET A 250 6.60 33.06 3.30
CA MET A 250 6.75 33.92 4.48
C MET A 250 6.14 35.32 4.26
N GLU A 251 6.36 35.94 3.09
CA GLU A 251 6.10 37.37 2.88
C GLU A 251 4.83 37.66 2.07
N MET A 252 4.41 36.76 1.17
CA MET A 252 3.21 37.01 0.37
C MET A 252 1.93 36.96 1.22
N PRO A 253 0.90 37.76 0.88
CA PRO A 253 -0.39 37.65 1.55
C PRO A 253 -1.03 36.28 1.30
N PRO A 254 -1.92 35.78 2.19
CA PRO A 254 -2.49 34.44 2.10
C PRO A 254 -3.07 34.05 0.74
N GLY A 255 -3.73 34.99 0.04
CA GLY A 255 -4.30 34.77 -1.30
C GLY A 255 -3.26 34.64 -2.44
N ARG A 256 -2.00 34.99 -2.18
CA ARG A 256 -0.89 34.90 -3.13
C ARG A 256 0.19 33.90 -2.72
N LYS A 257 -0.02 33.12 -1.66
CA LYS A 257 0.90 32.03 -1.27
C LYS A 257 0.67 30.83 -2.17
N ASN A 258 1.11 30.86 -3.42
CA ASN A 258 0.88 29.78 -4.40
C ASN A 258 2.00 29.72 -5.46
N ILE A 259 1.97 28.67 -6.28
CA ILE A 259 2.95 28.47 -7.37
C ILE A 259 2.89 29.61 -8.40
N VAL A 260 1.74 30.22 -8.63
CA VAL A 260 1.59 31.31 -9.60
C VAL A 260 2.47 32.51 -9.19
N SER A 261 2.47 32.88 -7.91
CA SER A 261 3.36 33.94 -7.41
C SER A 261 4.85 33.60 -7.52
N VAL A 262 5.22 32.31 -7.45
CA VAL A 262 6.61 31.88 -7.71
C VAL A 262 6.99 32.17 -9.16
N LEU A 263 6.11 31.86 -10.12
CA LEU A 263 6.34 32.13 -11.55
C LEU A 263 6.40 33.63 -11.85
N GLU A 264 5.61 34.44 -11.16
CA GLU A 264 5.66 35.90 -11.25
C GLU A 264 7.01 36.46 -10.76
N LEU A 265 7.48 36.00 -9.59
CA LEU A 265 8.82 36.38 -9.09
C LEU A 265 9.94 35.93 -10.02
N LEU A 266 9.81 34.74 -10.60
CA LEU A 266 10.77 34.22 -11.58
C LEU A 266 10.82 35.09 -12.84
N SER A 267 9.67 35.60 -13.29
CA SER A 267 9.57 36.54 -14.41
C SER A 267 10.24 37.88 -14.09
N GLU A 268 10.18 38.32 -12.84
CA GLU A 268 10.86 39.53 -12.33
C GLU A 268 12.38 39.38 -12.23
N ALA A 269 12.93 38.15 -12.30
CA ALA A 269 14.36 37.87 -12.19
C ALA A 269 15.15 38.24 -13.46
N LYS A 270 14.47 38.63 -14.55
CA LYS A 270 15.12 39.01 -15.81
C LYS A 270 16.06 40.20 -15.58
N ARG A 271 17.35 40.01 -15.88
CA ARG A 271 18.40 41.03 -15.75
C ARG A 271 18.83 41.59 -17.11
N GLU A 272 18.86 42.92 -17.21
CA GLU A 272 19.57 43.62 -18.29
C GLU A 272 21.06 43.77 -17.92
N LYS A 273 21.90 44.19 -18.88
CA LYS A 273 23.36 44.20 -18.66
C LYS A 273 23.75 45.36 -17.74
N GLY A 274 24.27 45.04 -16.55
CA GLY A 274 24.77 46.05 -15.59
C GLY A 274 23.70 46.69 -14.70
N GLU A 275 22.44 46.24 -14.77
CA GLU A 275 21.33 46.76 -13.97
C GLU A 275 20.74 45.67 -13.06
N PRO A 276 20.37 46.01 -11.81
CA PRO A 276 19.66 45.09 -10.92
C PRO A 276 18.27 44.79 -11.49
N SER A 277 17.84 43.54 -11.38
CA SER A 277 16.48 43.14 -11.73
C SER A 277 15.45 43.67 -10.73
N ARG A 278 14.17 43.65 -11.11
CA ARG A 278 13.07 43.96 -10.18
C ARG A 278 13.10 43.03 -8.96
N LEU A 279 13.47 41.76 -9.17
CA LEU A 279 13.63 40.78 -8.11
C LEU A 279 14.76 41.17 -7.14
N ASP A 280 15.88 41.67 -7.65
CA ASP A 280 17.00 42.15 -6.81
C ASP A 280 16.55 43.27 -5.88
N CYS A 281 15.81 44.25 -6.40
CA CYS A 281 15.25 45.34 -5.59
C CYS A 281 14.31 44.83 -4.50
N ARG A 282 13.51 43.79 -4.78
CA ARG A 282 12.58 43.20 -3.80
C ARG A 282 13.31 42.49 -2.67
N PHE A 283 14.36 41.75 -2.97
CA PHE A 283 15.16 41.07 -1.96
C PHE A 283 15.99 42.06 -1.12
N GLU A 284 16.51 43.12 -1.75
CA GLU A 284 17.19 44.21 -1.02
C GLU A 284 16.22 44.96 -0.10
N LEU A 285 15.00 45.25 -0.56
CA LEU A 285 13.97 45.85 0.28
C LEU A 285 13.60 44.92 1.44
N LEU A 286 13.42 43.62 1.18
CA LEU A 286 13.12 42.63 2.22
C LEU A 286 14.23 42.56 3.28
N ALA A 287 15.49 42.60 2.86
CA ALA A 287 16.64 42.60 3.77
C ALA A 287 16.69 43.85 4.67
N ARG A 288 16.13 44.98 4.23
CA ARG A 288 16.07 46.21 5.02
C ARG A 288 14.80 46.33 5.88
N SER A 289 13.68 45.81 5.40
CA SER A 289 12.37 45.98 6.05
C SER A 289 12.01 44.85 7.01
N SER A 290 12.50 43.63 6.78
CA SER A 290 12.19 42.48 7.61
C SER A 290 12.94 42.55 8.95
N PRO A 291 12.31 42.19 10.09
CA PRO A 291 13.00 42.06 11.37
C PRO A 291 14.17 41.06 11.36
N LEU A 292 14.14 40.08 10.44
CA LEU A 292 15.19 39.09 10.27
C LEU A 292 16.38 39.60 9.44
N GLY A 293 16.23 40.73 8.74
CA GLY A 293 17.28 41.33 7.92
C GLY A 293 17.90 40.36 6.90
N GLU A 294 19.23 40.32 6.84
CA GLU A 294 20.01 39.40 6.00
C GLU A 294 19.88 37.92 6.42
N GLU A 295 19.47 37.63 7.66
CA GLU A 295 19.24 36.25 8.14
C GLU A 295 17.88 35.70 7.69
N HIS A 296 17.05 36.51 7.04
CA HIS A 296 15.80 36.04 6.47
C HIS A 296 16.06 34.87 5.50
N PRO A 297 15.41 33.69 5.65
CA PRO A 297 15.72 32.50 4.85
C PRO A 297 15.70 32.75 3.34
N ALA A 298 14.72 33.51 2.85
CA ALA A 298 14.62 33.91 1.45
C ALA A 298 15.84 34.72 0.98
N VAL A 299 16.23 35.76 1.74
CA VAL A 299 17.35 36.67 1.42
C VAL A 299 18.66 35.90 1.43
N ARG A 300 18.89 35.11 2.49
CA ARG A 300 20.11 34.33 2.65
C ARG A 300 20.36 33.36 1.51
N GLN A 301 19.33 32.65 1.02
CA GLN A 301 19.52 31.76 -0.14
C GLN A 301 19.68 32.55 -1.44
N TYR A 302 19.00 33.69 -1.58
CA TYR A 302 19.13 34.57 -2.74
C TYR A 302 20.55 35.12 -2.88
N ARG A 303 21.12 35.66 -1.79
CA ARG A 303 22.49 36.20 -1.76
C ARG A 303 23.51 35.17 -2.22
N LYS A 304 23.43 33.93 -1.75
CA LYS A 304 24.33 32.84 -2.18
C LYS A 304 24.33 32.58 -3.68
N VAL A 305 23.19 32.80 -4.35
CA VAL A 305 23.10 32.67 -5.82
C VAL A 305 23.66 33.92 -6.49
N MET A 306 23.36 35.10 -5.92
CA MET A 306 23.75 36.40 -6.48
C MET A 306 25.21 36.78 -6.26
N ASP A 307 25.94 36.09 -5.37
CA ASP A 307 27.39 36.22 -5.21
C ASP A 307 28.18 35.62 -6.40
N GLY A 308 27.51 34.89 -7.30
CA GLY A 308 28.10 34.34 -8.52
C GLY A 308 28.35 35.37 -9.61
N ALA A 309 29.12 34.99 -10.64
CA ALA A 309 29.30 35.83 -11.82
C ALA A 309 27.98 36.02 -12.60
N ASP A 310 27.78 37.20 -13.19
CA ASP A 310 26.54 37.55 -13.91
C ASP A 310 26.09 36.53 -14.97
N ASN A 311 27.04 35.98 -15.73
CA ASN A 311 26.74 34.97 -16.74
C ASN A 311 26.24 33.67 -16.11
N THR A 312 26.77 33.29 -14.94
CA THR A 312 26.35 32.11 -14.19
C THR A 312 24.94 32.31 -13.62
N ILE A 313 24.65 33.48 -13.05
CA ILE A 313 23.32 33.83 -12.53
C ILE A 313 22.27 33.74 -13.65
N LYS A 314 22.56 34.34 -14.82
CA LYS A 314 21.67 34.27 -15.99
C LYS A 314 21.40 32.83 -16.41
N SER A 315 22.43 31.98 -16.45
CA SER A 315 22.29 30.55 -16.76
C SER A 315 21.41 29.81 -15.75
N ILE A 316 21.55 30.09 -14.45
CA ILE A 316 20.71 29.50 -13.40
C ILE A 316 19.24 29.90 -13.58
N ILE A 317 18.97 31.19 -13.81
CA ILE A 317 17.60 31.70 -14.01
C ILE A 317 16.97 31.09 -15.26
N ILE A 318 17.72 30.97 -16.36
CA ILE A 318 17.25 30.32 -17.59
C ILE A 318 16.92 28.84 -17.33
N SER A 319 17.78 28.14 -16.58
CA SER A 319 17.56 26.72 -16.26
C SER A 319 16.29 26.51 -15.41
N VAL A 320 16.09 27.34 -14.38
CA VAL A 320 14.86 27.31 -13.57
C VAL A 320 13.61 27.65 -14.39
N ASN A 321 13.68 28.65 -15.27
CA ASN A 321 12.60 28.99 -16.20
C ASN A 321 12.25 27.79 -17.11
N ALA A 322 13.24 27.17 -17.73
CA ALA A 322 13.02 26.00 -18.58
C ALA A 322 12.34 24.84 -17.83
N ARG A 323 12.73 24.62 -16.57
CA ARG A 323 12.13 23.59 -15.72
C ARG A 323 10.68 23.89 -15.36
N LEU A 324 10.37 25.15 -15.03
CA LEU A 324 9.03 25.56 -14.61
C LEU A 324 8.11 25.94 -15.77
N ALA A 325 8.60 25.96 -17.01
CA ALA A 325 7.85 26.32 -18.21
C ALA A 325 6.54 25.53 -18.37
N PHE A 326 6.51 24.26 -17.96
CA PHE A 326 5.29 23.43 -18.01
C PHE A 326 4.15 23.99 -17.15
N LEU A 327 4.47 24.71 -16.07
CA LEU A 327 3.50 25.35 -15.17
C LEU A 327 2.98 26.67 -15.72
N GLU A 328 3.54 27.19 -16.82
CA GLU A 328 3.11 28.46 -17.40
C GLU A 328 1.75 28.39 -18.12
N ASN A 329 1.30 27.18 -18.45
CA ASN A 329 -0.01 26.95 -19.04
C ASN A 329 -1.12 27.54 -18.15
N LYS A 330 -2.00 28.38 -18.74
CA LYS A 330 -3.08 29.07 -18.02
C LYS A 330 -3.96 28.11 -17.21
N ALA A 331 -4.34 26.97 -17.78
CA ALA A 331 -5.19 25.99 -17.11
C ALA A 331 -4.50 25.38 -15.87
N ILE A 332 -3.18 25.17 -15.95
CA ILE A 332 -2.38 24.66 -14.83
C ILE A 332 -2.15 25.75 -13.77
N LYS A 333 -1.93 27.01 -14.17
CA LYS A 333 -1.87 28.12 -13.22
C LYS A 333 -3.15 28.24 -12.41
N GLU A 334 -4.30 28.22 -13.09
CA GLU A 334 -5.62 28.27 -12.44
C GLU A 334 -5.83 27.07 -11.51
N LEU A 335 -5.40 25.88 -11.92
CA LEU A 335 -5.44 24.67 -11.10
C LEU A 335 -4.59 24.80 -9.83
N LEU A 336 -3.45 25.49 -9.89
CA LEU A 336 -2.47 25.58 -8.79
C LEU A 336 -2.60 26.84 -7.91
N GLU A 337 -3.61 27.66 -8.15
CA GLU A 337 -3.74 29.00 -7.55
C GLU A 337 -4.25 28.98 -6.10
N ARG A 338 -5.23 28.10 -5.79
CA ARG A 338 -5.84 27.97 -4.46
C ARG A 338 -6.09 26.51 -4.12
N ASP A 339 -6.24 26.20 -2.84
CA ASP A 339 -6.56 24.85 -2.40
C ASP A 339 -8.08 24.70 -2.21
N GLU A 340 -8.67 23.75 -2.93
CA GLU A 340 -10.06 23.31 -2.78
C GLU A 340 -10.15 21.81 -2.45
N LEU A 341 -9.02 21.09 -2.56
CA LEU A 341 -8.95 19.66 -2.26
C LEU A 341 -9.01 19.39 -0.76
N HIS A 342 -8.34 20.22 0.06
CA HIS A 342 -8.31 20.13 1.52
C HIS A 342 -8.02 18.70 2.01
N PHE A 343 -6.82 18.17 1.73
CA PHE A 343 -6.48 16.77 1.98
C PHE A 343 -6.79 16.26 3.40
N GLY A 344 -6.68 17.12 4.41
CA GLY A 344 -7.01 16.77 5.79
C GLY A 344 -8.47 16.28 5.97
N GLU A 345 -9.42 16.74 5.16
CA GLU A 345 -10.83 16.33 5.24
C GLU A 345 -11.07 14.88 4.84
N LEU A 346 -10.15 14.23 4.12
CA LEU A 346 -10.27 12.79 3.84
C LEU A 346 -10.26 11.98 5.13
N GLY A 347 -9.32 12.29 6.03
CA GLY A 347 -9.18 11.58 7.30
C GLY A 347 -10.05 12.13 8.42
N THR A 348 -10.39 13.43 8.39
CA THR A 348 -11.02 14.14 9.52
C THR A 348 -12.49 14.47 9.32
N GLY A 349 -12.99 14.32 8.09
CA GLY A 349 -14.33 14.73 7.69
C GLY A 349 -14.45 16.23 7.43
N ARG A 350 -15.61 16.65 6.91
CA ARG A 350 -15.87 18.04 6.51
C ARG A 350 -15.72 18.96 7.70
N ASN A 351 -14.84 19.95 7.62
CA ASN A 351 -14.54 20.84 8.75
C ASN A 351 -14.21 20.09 10.07
N GLY A 352 -13.69 18.85 9.99
CA GLY A 352 -13.34 18.06 11.17
C GLY A 352 -14.52 17.39 11.90
N ASP A 353 -15.67 17.20 11.24
CA ASP A 353 -16.87 16.59 11.83
C ASP A 353 -16.74 15.08 12.15
N LYS A 354 -15.66 14.43 11.69
CA LYS A 354 -15.35 13.00 11.89
C LYS A 354 -16.39 12.04 11.32
N LYS A 355 -17.31 12.52 10.49
CA LYS A 355 -18.44 11.73 9.97
C LYS A 355 -18.57 11.81 8.46
N THR A 356 -18.42 13.01 7.89
CA THR A 356 -18.60 13.21 6.46
C THR A 356 -17.43 12.56 5.72
N LYS A 357 -17.73 11.61 4.84
CA LYS A 357 -16.72 10.90 4.05
C LYS A 357 -16.37 11.70 2.81
N THR A 358 -15.12 11.60 2.38
CA THR A 358 -14.61 12.32 1.21
C THR A 358 -14.07 11.31 0.19
N ALA A 359 -14.46 11.48 -1.07
CA ALA A 359 -13.98 10.72 -2.22
C ALA A 359 -13.15 11.64 -3.10
N LEU A 360 -11.84 11.39 -3.17
CA LEU A 360 -10.91 12.09 -4.03
C LEU A 360 -10.65 11.25 -5.29
N PHE A 361 -10.93 11.79 -6.47
CA PHE A 361 -10.58 11.16 -7.75
C PHE A 361 -9.43 11.92 -8.39
N ILE A 362 -8.37 11.19 -8.75
CA ILE A 362 -7.18 11.74 -9.41
C ILE A 362 -7.22 11.25 -10.85
N VAL A 363 -7.72 12.09 -11.75
CA VAL A 363 -7.92 11.76 -13.17
C VAL A 363 -6.68 12.14 -13.96
N THR A 364 -6.10 11.15 -14.61
CA THR A 364 -4.81 11.26 -15.29
C THR A 364 -4.94 10.90 -16.76
N PRO A 365 -4.34 11.66 -17.70
CA PRO A 365 -4.25 11.25 -19.09
C PRO A 365 -3.41 9.97 -19.22
N ASP A 366 -3.79 9.08 -20.13
CA ASP A 366 -3.11 7.82 -20.41
C ASP A 366 -1.93 7.99 -21.38
N SER A 367 -2.04 8.92 -22.33
CA SER A 367 -1.03 9.18 -23.36
C SER A 367 0.01 10.24 -22.97
N ASP A 368 -0.40 11.31 -22.30
CA ASP A 368 0.46 12.47 -22.02
C ASP A 368 1.04 12.43 -20.60
N LYS A 369 2.36 12.30 -20.50
CA LYS A 369 3.08 12.26 -19.21
C LYS A 369 3.66 13.63 -18.81
N SER A 370 3.42 14.69 -19.59
CA SER A 370 3.95 16.04 -19.33
C SER A 370 3.63 16.56 -17.94
N TYR A 371 2.44 16.25 -17.41
CA TYR A 371 1.98 16.70 -16.08
C TYR A 371 2.01 15.60 -15.01
N ALA A 372 2.61 14.45 -15.32
CA ALA A 372 2.72 13.32 -14.39
C ALA A 372 3.35 13.72 -13.05
N PHE A 373 4.30 14.66 -13.08
CA PHE A 373 4.98 15.17 -11.89
C PHE A 373 4.05 15.81 -10.86
N LEU A 374 2.95 16.43 -11.29
CA LEU A 374 1.97 17.04 -10.40
C LEU A 374 1.23 15.98 -9.57
N ILE A 375 0.99 14.79 -10.12
CA ILE A 375 0.33 13.69 -9.41
C ILE A 375 1.26 13.14 -8.33
N GLY A 376 2.55 12.95 -8.64
CA GLY A 376 3.54 12.50 -7.67
C GLY A 376 3.66 13.46 -6.49
N MET A 377 3.73 14.77 -6.79
CA MET A 377 3.72 15.83 -5.77
C MET A 377 2.43 15.84 -4.94
N LEU A 378 1.27 15.73 -5.60
CA LEU A 378 -0.04 15.69 -4.96
C LEU A 378 -0.16 14.50 -4.02
N TYR A 379 0.23 13.31 -4.47
CA TYR A 379 0.17 12.09 -3.66
C TYR A 379 1.09 12.22 -2.44
N GLU A 380 2.31 12.75 -2.61
CA GLU A 380 3.23 12.92 -1.49
C GLU A 380 2.68 13.89 -0.44
N GLN A 381 2.16 15.03 -0.87
CA GLN A 381 1.54 15.99 0.05
C GLN A 381 0.27 15.45 0.70
N LEU A 382 -0.56 14.71 -0.03
CA LEU A 382 -1.72 14.03 0.52
C LEU A 382 -1.31 13.09 1.65
N MET A 383 -0.31 12.23 1.42
CA MET A 383 0.18 11.32 2.45
C MET A 383 0.77 12.08 3.64
N GLN A 384 1.62 13.09 3.41
CA GLN A 384 2.19 13.90 4.48
C GLN A 384 1.11 14.60 5.33
N GLU A 385 0.07 15.15 4.69
CA GLU A 385 -1.04 15.80 5.37
C GLU A 385 -1.84 14.81 6.22
N LEU A 386 -2.18 13.65 5.67
CA LEU A 386 -2.89 12.61 6.43
C LEU A 386 -2.09 12.11 7.63
N TYR A 387 -0.78 11.93 7.48
CA TYR A 387 0.12 11.57 8.59
C TYR A 387 0.16 12.66 9.66
N PHE A 388 0.28 13.92 9.26
CA PHE A 388 0.25 15.05 10.17
C PHE A 388 -1.07 15.12 10.95
N GLN A 389 -2.21 14.96 10.27
CA GLN A 389 -3.52 14.92 10.95
C GLN A 389 -3.57 13.77 11.96
N ALA A 390 -3.17 12.56 11.56
CA ALA A 390 -3.19 11.39 12.44
C ALA A 390 -2.31 11.59 13.69
N ASP A 391 -1.02 11.92 13.49
CA ASP A 391 -0.01 11.93 14.55
C ASP A 391 -0.17 13.13 15.48
N THR A 392 -0.43 14.32 14.93
CA THR A 392 -0.44 15.56 15.72
C THR A 392 -1.81 15.90 16.28
N LYS A 393 -2.90 15.65 15.54
CA LYS A 393 -4.25 16.07 15.97
C LYS A 393 -5.12 14.97 16.57
N TYR A 394 -4.88 13.71 16.21
CA TYR A 394 -5.76 12.59 16.59
C TYR A 394 -5.05 11.45 17.33
N GLY A 395 -3.87 11.71 17.91
CA GLY A 395 -3.19 10.75 18.79
C GLY A 395 -2.74 9.47 18.07
N GLY A 396 -2.39 9.58 16.78
CA GLY A 396 -1.82 8.53 15.95
C GLY A 396 -2.81 7.82 15.02
N ARG A 397 -4.11 8.12 15.04
CA ARG A 397 -5.13 7.46 14.19
C ARG A 397 -6.15 8.44 13.63
N LEU A 398 -6.42 8.36 12.33
CA LEU A 398 -7.51 9.13 11.72
C LEU A 398 -8.89 8.63 12.20
N PRO A 399 -9.86 9.54 12.41
CA PRO A 399 -11.21 9.16 12.80
C PRO A 399 -11.98 8.45 11.68
N ILE A 400 -11.71 8.79 10.41
CA ILE A 400 -12.27 8.13 9.23
C ILE A 400 -11.14 7.37 8.53
N HIS A 401 -11.35 6.08 8.27
CA HIS A 401 -10.40 5.27 7.52
C HIS A 401 -10.29 5.78 6.08
N VAL A 402 -9.05 5.92 5.59
CA VAL A 402 -8.76 6.37 4.21
C VAL A 402 -8.19 5.22 3.40
N THR A 403 -8.86 4.84 2.31
CA THR A 403 -8.34 3.84 1.36
C THR A 403 -7.77 4.50 0.12
N MET A 404 -6.55 4.15 -0.28
CA MET A 404 -5.95 4.55 -1.54
C MET A 404 -6.18 3.46 -2.58
N TYR A 405 -7.02 3.70 -3.58
CA TYR A 405 -7.24 2.80 -4.71
C TYR A 405 -6.32 3.17 -5.87
N LEU A 406 -5.43 2.26 -6.26
CA LEU A 406 -4.44 2.49 -7.30
C LEU A 406 -4.71 1.54 -8.47
N ASP A 407 -5.73 1.83 -9.30
CA ASP A 407 -6.27 0.94 -10.36
C ASP A 407 -5.24 0.61 -11.46
N GLU A 408 -4.37 1.57 -11.76
CA GLU A 408 -3.19 1.38 -12.60
C GLU A 408 -1.93 1.87 -11.90
N PHE A 409 -1.49 1.07 -10.93
CA PHE A 409 -0.31 1.38 -10.13
C PHE A 409 0.95 1.63 -10.97
N TYR A 410 1.10 0.93 -12.11
CA TYR A 410 2.26 1.09 -12.99
C TYR A 410 2.34 2.45 -13.69
N ASN A 411 1.18 2.99 -14.08
CA ASN A 411 1.09 4.27 -14.80
C ASN A 411 1.00 5.47 -13.85
N THR A 412 0.76 5.22 -12.56
CA THR A 412 0.64 6.26 -11.55
C THR A 412 2.04 6.79 -11.18
N PRO A 413 2.28 8.11 -11.24
CA PRO A 413 3.50 8.71 -10.71
C PRO A 413 3.48 8.63 -9.18
N LEU A 414 4.37 7.81 -8.62
CA LEU A 414 4.47 7.57 -7.18
C LEU A 414 5.66 8.32 -6.60
N PRO A 415 5.58 8.79 -5.34
CA PRO A 415 6.73 9.37 -4.67
C PRO A 415 7.78 8.30 -4.34
N ASP A 416 9.05 8.70 -4.25
CA ASP A 416 10.16 7.82 -3.83
C ASP A 416 9.89 7.17 -2.46
N SER A 417 9.22 7.91 -1.58
CA SER A 417 8.86 7.50 -0.22
C SER A 417 7.67 6.54 -0.15
N TYR A 418 7.10 6.12 -1.29
CA TYR A 418 5.92 5.26 -1.34
C TYR A 418 6.07 3.98 -0.51
N LEU A 419 7.20 3.29 -0.60
CA LEU A 419 7.45 2.05 0.15
C LEU A 419 7.49 2.29 1.68
N ASN A 420 7.98 3.45 2.10
CA ASN A 420 8.01 3.85 3.51
C ASN A 420 6.59 4.12 4.03
N PHE A 421 5.76 4.77 3.22
CA PHE A 421 4.34 4.97 3.54
C PHE A 421 3.61 3.63 3.65
N LEU A 422 3.79 2.74 2.68
CA LEU A 422 3.13 1.42 2.65
C LEU A 422 3.37 0.62 3.95
N SER A 423 4.59 0.73 4.49
CA SER A 423 5.00 0.02 5.71
C SER A 423 4.46 0.65 7.02
N THR A 424 4.15 1.94 7.03
CA THR A 424 3.83 2.70 8.26
C THR A 424 2.39 3.20 8.35
N MET A 425 1.62 3.11 7.26
CA MET A 425 0.29 3.74 7.17
C MET A 425 -0.81 3.00 7.95
N ARG A 426 -0.63 1.70 8.25
CA ARG A 426 -1.59 0.89 9.02
C ARG A 426 -1.93 1.55 10.36
N SER A 427 -0.93 2.02 11.10
CA SER A 427 -1.13 2.58 12.44
C SER A 427 -1.98 3.84 12.42
N ARG A 428 -2.11 4.50 11.26
CA ARG A 428 -2.79 5.78 11.06
C ARG A 428 -4.19 5.68 10.47
N GLU A 429 -4.74 4.46 10.37
CA GLU A 429 -6.03 4.20 9.70
C GLU A 429 -6.04 4.51 8.20
N ILE A 430 -4.93 4.21 7.53
CA ILE A 430 -4.80 4.32 6.07
C ILE A 430 -4.49 2.93 5.49
N SER A 431 -5.06 2.62 4.33
CA SER A 431 -4.78 1.38 3.60
C SER A 431 -4.62 1.60 2.09
N ASN A 432 -3.87 0.72 1.43
CA ASN A 432 -3.73 0.76 -0.03
C ASN A 432 -4.36 -0.47 -0.68
N VAL A 433 -4.99 -0.26 -1.83
CA VAL A 433 -5.39 -1.29 -2.79
C VAL A 433 -4.53 -1.07 -4.04
N VAL A 434 -3.46 -1.83 -4.12
CA VAL A 434 -2.49 -1.78 -5.22
C VAL A 434 -2.94 -2.75 -6.30
N VAL A 435 -3.23 -2.24 -7.48
CA VAL A 435 -3.73 -3.04 -8.60
C VAL A 435 -2.69 -3.02 -9.73
N VAL A 436 -2.20 -4.20 -10.10
CA VAL A 436 -1.21 -4.37 -11.17
C VAL A 436 -1.66 -5.39 -12.20
N GLN A 437 -1.12 -5.27 -13.41
CA GLN A 437 -1.42 -6.24 -14.45
C GLN A 437 -0.65 -7.54 -14.26
N ASN A 438 0.60 -7.41 -13.81
CA ASN A 438 1.56 -8.48 -13.66
C ASN A 438 2.66 -8.07 -12.67
N ILE A 439 3.51 -9.04 -12.28
CA ILE A 439 4.60 -8.79 -11.33
C ILE A 439 5.77 -8.04 -11.99
N ALA A 440 5.98 -8.25 -13.29
CA ALA A 440 7.04 -7.58 -14.06
C ALA A 440 6.95 -6.03 -13.97
N GLN A 441 5.74 -5.47 -13.99
CA GLN A 441 5.50 -4.03 -13.83
C GLN A 441 6.08 -3.47 -12.52
N ILE A 442 5.94 -4.21 -11.41
CA ILE A 442 6.46 -3.75 -10.11
C ILE A 442 7.98 -3.90 -10.06
N LYS A 443 8.50 -5.01 -10.60
CA LYS A 443 9.95 -5.24 -10.71
C LYS A 443 10.63 -4.14 -11.52
N GLU A 444 9.99 -3.65 -12.57
CA GLU A 444 10.51 -2.52 -13.36
C GLU A 444 10.50 -1.21 -12.56
N LEU A 445 9.40 -0.91 -11.84
CA LEU A 445 9.28 0.33 -11.08
C LEU A 445 10.22 0.41 -9.86
N PHE A 446 10.35 -0.69 -9.11
CA PHE A 446 11.03 -0.69 -7.81
C PHE A 446 12.34 -1.49 -7.79
N LYS A 447 12.75 -2.11 -8.90
CA LYS A 447 13.96 -2.94 -9.02
C LYS A 447 14.13 -3.87 -7.84
N ASP A 448 15.06 -3.59 -6.92
CA ASP A 448 15.37 -4.42 -5.75
C ASP A 448 14.34 -4.30 -4.62
N GLY A 449 13.56 -3.21 -4.57
CA GLY A 449 12.59 -2.93 -3.50
C GLY A 449 11.19 -3.50 -3.75
N TRP A 450 10.94 -4.18 -4.87
CA TRP A 450 9.60 -4.60 -5.30
C TRP A 450 8.89 -5.54 -4.31
N GLU A 451 9.64 -6.39 -3.61
CA GLU A 451 9.12 -7.38 -2.64
C GLU A 451 8.44 -6.72 -1.43
N THR A 452 8.78 -5.45 -1.16
CA THR A 452 8.18 -4.65 -0.09
C THR A 452 6.67 -4.47 -0.30
N ILE A 453 6.19 -4.47 -1.55
CA ILE A 453 4.76 -4.28 -1.87
C ILE A 453 3.93 -5.49 -1.42
N PRO A 454 4.16 -6.72 -1.95
CA PRO A 454 3.47 -7.90 -1.45
C PRO A 454 3.80 -8.19 0.01
N GLY A 455 5.00 -7.89 0.50
CA GLY A 455 5.39 -8.09 1.90
C GLY A 455 4.58 -7.26 2.90
N ASN A 456 4.10 -6.07 2.51
CA ASN A 456 3.26 -5.21 3.35
C ASN A 456 1.76 -5.30 3.02
N ALA A 457 1.36 -6.20 2.12
CA ALA A 457 -0.03 -6.49 1.84
C ALA A 457 -0.44 -7.80 2.54
N ASP A 458 -1.21 -7.71 3.62
CA ASP A 458 -1.69 -8.92 4.31
C ASP A 458 -2.74 -9.68 3.49
N THR A 459 -3.25 -9.08 2.40
CA THR A 459 -4.18 -9.71 1.45
C THR A 459 -3.65 -9.63 0.03
N LEU A 460 -3.58 -10.77 -0.65
CA LEU A 460 -3.32 -10.86 -2.09
C LEU A 460 -4.58 -11.37 -2.81
N VAL A 461 -4.97 -10.69 -3.89
CA VAL A 461 -6.08 -11.12 -4.76
C VAL A 461 -5.53 -11.36 -6.18
N TYR A 462 -5.65 -12.59 -6.67
CA TYR A 462 -5.27 -12.96 -8.03
C TYR A 462 -6.52 -13.18 -8.88
N LEU A 463 -6.67 -12.40 -9.95
CA LEU A 463 -7.84 -12.41 -10.83
C LEU A 463 -7.61 -13.16 -12.16
N GLY A 464 -6.45 -13.79 -12.33
CA GLY A 464 -6.02 -14.43 -13.58
C GLY A 464 -5.19 -13.51 -14.47
N GLY A 465 -4.43 -14.08 -15.42
CA GLY A 465 -3.60 -13.33 -16.36
C GLY A 465 -2.73 -14.26 -17.21
N ASN A 466 -2.01 -13.69 -18.18
CA ASN A 466 -1.21 -14.47 -19.15
C ASN A 466 0.31 -14.42 -18.91
N GLU A 467 0.78 -13.79 -17.82
CA GLU A 467 2.20 -13.62 -17.56
C GLU A 467 2.77 -14.80 -16.74
N GLN A 468 3.79 -15.47 -17.30
CA GLN A 468 4.37 -16.70 -16.72
C GLN A 468 5.00 -16.48 -15.33
N SER A 469 5.60 -15.30 -15.08
CA SER A 469 6.23 -15.03 -13.79
C SER A 469 5.20 -14.92 -12.66
N SER A 470 4.04 -14.29 -12.92
CA SER A 470 2.89 -14.31 -12.02
C SER A 470 2.38 -15.73 -11.73
N HIS A 471 2.31 -16.62 -12.72
CA HIS A 471 1.84 -18.01 -12.50
C HIS A 471 2.74 -18.77 -11.53
N LYS A 472 4.06 -18.66 -11.73
CA LYS A 472 5.05 -19.28 -10.83
C LYS A 472 4.95 -18.71 -9.42
N TYR A 473 4.88 -17.38 -9.31
CA TYR A 473 4.75 -16.70 -8.02
C TYR A 473 3.50 -17.14 -7.25
N ILE A 474 2.34 -17.20 -7.90
CA ILE A 474 1.09 -17.64 -7.24
C ILE A 474 1.17 -19.13 -6.87
N SER A 475 1.68 -20.00 -7.74
CA SER A 475 1.88 -21.42 -7.46
C SER A 475 2.77 -21.65 -6.23
N GLU A 476 3.87 -20.91 -6.13
CA GLU A 476 4.79 -20.95 -4.99
C GLU A 476 4.12 -20.46 -3.70
N LEU A 477 3.32 -19.38 -3.76
CA LEU A 477 2.58 -18.85 -2.60
C LEU A 477 1.48 -19.80 -2.12
N LEU A 478 0.82 -20.55 -3.01
CA LEU A 478 -0.17 -21.56 -2.63
C LEU A 478 0.46 -22.75 -1.91
N GLY A 479 1.72 -23.07 -2.23
CA GLY A 479 2.48 -24.14 -1.60
C GLY A 479 2.10 -25.54 -2.07
N LYS A 480 2.65 -26.54 -1.37
CA LYS A 480 2.52 -27.96 -1.69
C LYS A 480 1.59 -28.69 -0.71
N SER A 481 0.80 -29.59 -1.26
CA SER A 481 -0.07 -30.54 -0.57
C SER A 481 0.52 -31.94 -0.69
N THR A 482 0.30 -32.75 0.34
CA THR A 482 0.70 -34.16 0.34
C THR A 482 -0.45 -35.01 -0.17
N ILE A 483 -0.21 -35.81 -1.21
CA ILE A 483 -1.21 -36.68 -1.83
C ILE A 483 -0.78 -38.15 -1.78
N ASP A 484 -1.74 -39.05 -1.59
CA ASP A 484 -1.50 -40.49 -1.62
C ASP A 484 -1.53 -40.99 -3.08
N LYS A 485 -0.42 -41.56 -3.54
CA LYS A 485 -0.32 -42.27 -4.81
C LYS A 485 -0.64 -43.74 -4.59
N ARG A 486 -1.77 -44.18 -5.15
CA ARG A 486 -2.10 -45.61 -5.24
C ARG A 486 -1.50 -46.19 -6.52
N SER A 487 -0.50 -47.05 -6.39
CA SER A 487 0.05 -47.83 -7.51
C SER A 487 -0.42 -49.28 -7.39
N SER A 488 -1.11 -49.79 -8.41
CA SER A 488 -1.55 -51.19 -8.49
C SER A 488 -0.81 -51.86 -9.63
N GLY A 489 -0.10 -52.95 -9.33
CA GLY A 489 0.57 -53.78 -10.33
C GLY A 489 -0.15 -55.12 -10.45
N GLU A 490 -0.54 -55.49 -11.66
CA GLU A 490 -1.12 -56.80 -11.96
C GLU A 490 -0.15 -57.59 -12.84
N THR A 491 0.18 -58.83 -12.43
CA THR A 491 1.02 -59.73 -13.22
C THR A 491 0.14 -60.79 -13.88
N LEU A 492 0.03 -60.74 -15.22
CA LEU A 492 -0.72 -61.70 -16.03
C LEU A 492 0.13 -62.96 -16.29
N GLY A 493 0.09 -63.91 -15.36
CA GLY A 493 0.69 -65.24 -15.49
C GLY A 493 -0.23 -66.34 -14.96
N LYS A 494 0.11 -67.62 -15.17
CA LYS A 494 -0.71 -68.80 -14.75
C LYS A 494 -1.06 -68.84 -13.25
N ARG A 495 -0.38 -68.06 -12.41
CA ARG A 495 -0.79 -67.69 -11.04
C ARG A 495 -0.64 -66.19 -10.92
N GLY A 496 -1.73 -65.44 -11.03
CA GLY A 496 -1.72 -64.00 -10.86
C GLY A 496 -1.46 -63.60 -9.41
N SER A 497 -0.56 -62.66 -9.18
CA SER A 497 -0.41 -61.94 -7.91
C SER A 497 -0.67 -60.45 -8.15
N SER A 498 -1.41 -59.82 -7.24
CA SER A 498 -1.66 -58.38 -7.25
C SER A 498 -0.88 -57.73 -6.12
N SER A 499 -0.07 -56.70 -6.42
CA SER A 499 0.60 -55.89 -5.40
C SER A 499 -0.05 -54.50 -5.33
N ARG A 500 -0.21 -53.98 -4.11
CA ARG A 500 -0.72 -52.62 -3.85
C ARG A 500 0.30 -51.87 -3.00
N ASN A 501 0.91 -50.84 -3.60
CA ASN A 501 1.81 -49.95 -2.89
C ASN A 501 1.15 -48.57 -2.74
N TYR A 502 1.16 -48.06 -1.51
CA TYR A 502 0.77 -46.70 -1.17
C TYR A 502 2.04 -45.89 -1.01
N ASP A 503 2.24 -44.92 -1.89
CA ASP A 503 3.36 -43.99 -1.86
C ASP A 503 2.82 -42.58 -1.60
N VAL A 504 3.60 -41.72 -0.97
CA VAL A 504 3.17 -40.37 -0.60
C VAL A 504 3.95 -39.38 -1.47
N LEU A 505 3.24 -38.49 -2.17
CA LEU A 505 3.85 -37.51 -3.08
C LEU A 505 3.51 -36.08 -2.68
N GLY A 506 4.42 -35.15 -2.99
CA GLY A 506 4.15 -33.71 -2.93
C GLY A 506 3.63 -33.18 -4.25
N ARG A 507 2.47 -32.51 -4.24
CA ARG A 507 1.92 -31.79 -5.39
C ARG A 507 1.60 -30.35 -5.00
N GLU A 508 1.97 -29.39 -5.84
CA GLU A 508 1.51 -28.00 -5.70
C GLU A 508 -0.01 -27.94 -5.66
N LEU A 509 -0.57 -27.07 -4.82
CA LEU A 509 -2.02 -26.95 -4.68
C LEU A 509 -2.70 -26.55 -6.01
N MET A 510 -2.00 -25.72 -6.80
CA MET A 510 -2.17 -25.58 -8.24
C MET A 510 -0.79 -25.42 -8.87
N THR A 511 -0.52 -26.17 -9.92
CA THR A 511 0.67 -25.98 -10.76
C THR A 511 0.58 -24.65 -11.54
N PRO A 512 1.71 -24.07 -12.02
CA PRO A 512 1.67 -22.83 -12.79
C PRO A 512 0.77 -22.90 -14.04
N ASP A 513 0.67 -24.08 -14.67
CA ASP A 513 -0.23 -24.30 -15.82
C ASP A 513 -1.72 -24.29 -15.40
N GLU A 514 -2.06 -24.87 -14.25
CA GLU A 514 -3.40 -24.78 -13.68
C GLU A 514 -3.73 -23.34 -13.30
N VAL A 515 -2.78 -22.59 -12.71
CA VAL A 515 -2.98 -21.17 -12.35
C VAL A 515 -3.24 -20.34 -13.60
N ARG A 516 -2.51 -20.60 -14.70
CA ARG A 516 -2.75 -19.98 -16.01
C ARG A 516 -4.17 -20.24 -16.54
N LYS A 517 -4.69 -21.45 -16.31
CA LYS A 517 -6.01 -21.89 -16.77
C LYS A 517 -7.15 -21.54 -15.80
N LEU A 518 -6.90 -20.69 -14.79
CA LEU A 518 -7.93 -20.24 -13.87
C LEU A 518 -9.09 -19.60 -14.65
N ASP A 519 -10.31 -20.09 -14.40
CA ASP A 519 -11.53 -19.54 -14.99
C ASP A 519 -11.63 -18.04 -14.69
N ASN A 520 -11.90 -17.21 -15.71
CA ASN A 520 -12.03 -15.77 -15.56
C ASN A 520 -13.16 -15.34 -14.60
N LYS A 521 -14.11 -16.23 -14.27
CA LYS A 521 -15.13 -15.97 -13.24
C LYS A 521 -14.61 -16.15 -11.81
N LYS A 522 -13.45 -16.80 -11.62
CA LYS A 522 -12.87 -17.12 -10.32
C LYS A 522 -11.70 -16.20 -9.98
N CYS A 523 -11.41 -16.12 -8.69
CA CYS A 523 -10.24 -15.47 -8.14
C CYS A 523 -9.63 -16.33 -7.05
N ILE A 524 -8.35 -16.15 -6.81
CA ILE A 524 -7.63 -16.74 -5.69
C ILE A 524 -7.33 -15.61 -4.70
N VAL A 525 -7.66 -15.82 -3.43
CA VAL A 525 -7.39 -14.87 -2.36
C VAL A 525 -6.48 -15.52 -1.32
N LEU A 526 -5.38 -14.86 -1.00
CA LEU A 526 -4.49 -15.24 0.08
C LEU A 526 -4.56 -14.18 1.17
N ILE A 527 -4.82 -14.60 2.39
CA ILE A 527 -4.82 -13.73 3.57
C ILE A 527 -3.76 -14.25 4.52
N ARG A 528 -2.91 -13.36 5.06
CA ARG A 528 -1.83 -13.73 5.96
C ARG A 528 -2.31 -14.60 7.12
N GLY A 529 -1.66 -15.75 7.30
CA GLY A 529 -1.98 -16.71 8.37
C GLY A 529 -3.24 -17.55 8.14
N CYS A 530 -3.81 -17.52 6.93
CA CYS A 530 -4.95 -18.36 6.54
C CYS A 530 -4.55 -19.25 5.36
N ASP A 531 -5.24 -20.39 5.24
CA ASP A 531 -5.17 -21.22 4.04
C ASP A 531 -5.77 -20.44 2.83
N PRO A 532 -5.24 -20.60 1.60
CA PRO A 532 -5.71 -19.88 0.42
C PRO A 532 -7.16 -20.22 0.07
N VAL A 533 -7.85 -19.27 -0.57
CA VAL A 533 -9.25 -19.40 -0.98
C VAL A 533 -9.35 -19.30 -2.48
N MET A 534 -10.06 -20.24 -3.12
CA MET A 534 -10.53 -20.08 -4.49
C MET A 534 -12.04 -19.87 -4.46
N ASP A 535 -12.50 -18.75 -5.00
CA ASP A 535 -13.91 -18.38 -5.00
C ASP A 535 -14.28 -17.62 -6.29
N PHE A 536 -15.56 -17.36 -6.51
CA PHE A 536 -16.00 -16.52 -7.62
C PHE A 536 -15.64 -15.05 -7.36
N LYS A 537 -15.33 -14.31 -8.43
CA LYS A 537 -15.25 -12.85 -8.39
C LYS A 537 -16.59 -12.30 -7.94
N PHE A 538 -16.57 -11.22 -7.16
CA PHE A 538 -17.80 -10.62 -6.67
C PHE A 538 -18.66 -10.13 -7.83
N ASN A 539 -19.95 -10.49 -7.83
CA ASN A 539 -20.87 -10.06 -8.87
C ASN A 539 -21.34 -8.61 -8.64
N THR A 540 -20.53 -7.65 -9.09
CA THR A 540 -20.80 -6.21 -8.96
C THR A 540 -22.14 -5.81 -9.58
N PHE A 541 -22.57 -6.46 -10.67
CA PHE A 541 -23.85 -6.17 -11.33
C PHE A 541 -25.08 -6.43 -10.45
N LYS A 542 -24.97 -7.33 -9.47
CA LYS A 542 -26.04 -7.62 -8.50
C LYS A 542 -26.00 -6.71 -7.28
N HIS A 543 -24.97 -5.88 -7.12
CA HIS A 543 -24.87 -4.99 -5.99
C HIS A 543 -26.03 -3.95 -5.99
N PRO A 544 -26.68 -3.66 -4.86
CA PRO A 544 -27.82 -2.73 -4.81
C PRO A 544 -27.54 -1.36 -5.42
N MET A 545 -26.31 -0.85 -5.22
CA MET A 545 -25.88 0.44 -5.76
C MET A 545 -25.51 0.42 -7.25
N PHE A 546 -25.32 -0.74 -7.88
CA PHE A 546 -24.93 -0.83 -9.30
C PHE A 546 -25.95 -0.16 -10.22
N LYS A 547 -27.24 -0.29 -9.94
CA LYS A 547 -28.28 0.37 -10.76
C LYS A 547 -28.18 1.90 -10.72
N ARG A 548 -27.60 2.46 -9.65
CA ARG A 548 -27.43 3.91 -9.44
C ARG A 548 -26.08 4.42 -9.94
N SER A 549 -25.13 3.56 -10.32
CA SER A 549 -23.86 3.97 -10.90
C SER A 549 -23.98 4.26 -12.39
N GLY A 550 -23.02 5.01 -12.93
CA GLY A 550 -22.94 5.33 -14.35
C GLY A 550 -22.76 4.10 -15.26
N ASP A 551 -22.15 3.02 -14.74
CA ASP A 551 -22.10 1.72 -15.45
C ASP A 551 -23.47 1.01 -15.56
N GLY A 552 -24.43 1.41 -14.72
CA GLY A 552 -25.76 0.83 -14.66
C GLY A 552 -26.80 1.69 -15.37
N LYS A 553 -27.75 2.23 -14.61
CA LYS A 553 -28.78 3.17 -15.10
C LYS A 553 -28.62 4.56 -14.50
N GLY A 554 -27.57 4.78 -13.71
CA GLY A 554 -27.25 6.07 -13.12
C GLY A 554 -26.73 7.05 -14.14
N LYS A 555 -26.70 8.33 -13.76
CA LYS A 555 -26.09 9.37 -14.59
C LYS A 555 -24.58 9.27 -14.49
N TRP A 556 -23.90 9.47 -15.62
CA TRP A 556 -22.46 9.67 -15.64
C TRP A 556 -22.12 10.97 -14.93
N TYR A 557 -21.19 10.92 -13.98
CA TYR A 557 -20.79 12.09 -13.21
C TYR A 557 -19.83 12.97 -14.01
N VAL A 558 -20.10 14.27 -14.03
CA VAL A 558 -19.21 15.30 -14.57
C VAL A 558 -18.98 16.32 -13.45
N HIS A 559 -17.72 16.63 -13.17
CA HIS A 559 -17.40 17.55 -12.09
C HIS A 559 -17.48 18.99 -12.57
N ASN A 560 -18.43 19.75 -12.03
CA ASN A 560 -18.56 21.18 -12.30
C ASN A 560 -18.21 21.96 -11.03
N PRO A 561 -16.95 22.45 -10.90
CA PRO A 561 -16.54 23.23 -9.73
C PRO A 561 -17.22 24.61 -9.66
N GLN A 562 -17.90 25.04 -10.72
CA GLN A 562 -18.53 26.37 -10.84
C GLN A 562 -19.93 26.51 -10.19
N ASP A 563 -20.49 25.49 -9.54
CA ASP A 563 -21.73 25.62 -8.75
C ASP A 563 -21.50 26.38 -7.41
N LYS A 564 -20.79 27.51 -7.46
CA LYS A 564 -20.73 28.46 -6.35
C LYS A 564 -22.08 29.16 -6.30
N LYS A 565 -22.89 28.84 -5.28
CA LYS A 565 -24.05 29.64 -4.91
C LYS A 565 -23.65 31.11 -4.88
N LYS A 566 -24.35 31.96 -5.64
CA LYS A 566 -24.25 33.41 -5.50
C LYS A 566 -24.56 33.74 -4.03
N LEU A 567 -23.61 34.39 -3.36
CA LEU A 567 -23.79 34.89 -2.02
C LEU A 567 -24.25 36.34 -2.15
N ASP A 568 -25.50 36.62 -1.79
CA ASP A 568 -25.97 37.99 -1.68
C ASP A 568 -25.35 38.60 -0.42
N ILE A 569 -24.43 39.55 -0.58
CA ILE A 569 -23.70 40.21 0.53
C ILE A 569 -24.63 41.16 1.32
N ILE A 570 -25.75 41.54 0.72
CA ILE A 570 -26.80 42.38 1.27
C ILE A 570 -28.12 41.62 1.23
N ASP A 571 -28.99 41.86 2.21
CA ASP A 571 -30.34 41.29 2.19
C ASP A 571 -31.13 41.85 0.99
N LYS A 572 -32.13 41.08 0.53
CA LYS A 572 -32.90 41.41 -0.68
C LYS A 572 -33.63 42.76 -0.57
N GLU A 573 -34.09 43.10 0.63
CA GLU A 573 -34.84 44.34 0.86
C GLU A 573 -33.93 45.56 0.73
N THR A 574 -32.71 45.49 1.29
CA THR A 574 -31.65 46.49 1.10
C THR A 574 -31.21 46.58 -0.36
N ALA A 575 -31.08 45.45 -1.06
CA ALA A 575 -30.71 45.42 -2.48
C ALA A 575 -31.76 46.11 -3.36
N ASP A 576 -33.05 45.88 -3.10
CA ASP A 576 -34.14 46.46 -3.88
C ASP A 576 -34.35 47.95 -3.56
N ARG A 577 -34.08 48.38 -2.31
CA ARG A 577 -34.02 49.81 -1.95
C ARG A 577 -32.91 50.54 -2.71
N LEU A 578 -31.69 50.00 -2.70
CA LEU A 578 -30.54 50.59 -3.40
C LEU A 578 -30.75 50.64 -4.92
N LYS A 579 -31.43 49.65 -5.51
CA LYS A 579 -31.81 49.66 -6.93
C LYS A 579 -32.85 50.74 -7.27
N LYS A 580 -33.80 51.01 -6.38
CA LYS A 580 -34.76 52.12 -6.55
C LYS A 580 -34.06 53.47 -6.47
N GLU A 581 -33.17 53.64 -5.50
CA GLU A 581 -32.39 54.87 -5.31
C GLU A 581 -31.40 55.14 -6.46
N ALA A 582 -30.94 54.09 -7.16
CA ALA A 582 -30.08 54.24 -8.35
C ALA A 582 -30.84 54.73 -9.60
N GLY A 583 -32.17 54.61 -9.65
CA GLY A 583 -32.99 54.95 -10.82
C GLY A 583 -33.40 56.42 -10.94
N GLU A 584 -33.41 57.16 -9.83
CA GLU A 584 -33.87 58.56 -9.77
C GLU A 584 -32.71 59.50 -9.41
N GLY A 585 -31.84 59.80 -10.38
CA GLY A 585 -30.75 60.79 -10.24
C GLY A 585 -29.71 60.47 -9.15
N GLY A 586 -29.60 59.21 -8.74
CA GLY A 586 -28.89 58.81 -7.52
C GLY A 586 -27.37 58.66 -7.63
N ASN A 587 -26.68 59.07 -6.55
CA ASN A 587 -25.25 58.94 -6.29
C ASN A 587 -24.77 57.49 -6.00
N VAL A 588 -25.52 56.47 -6.41
CA VAL A 588 -25.30 55.06 -6.03
C VAL A 588 -24.99 54.22 -7.26
N ILE A 589 -23.76 53.70 -7.33
CA ILE A 589 -23.29 52.81 -8.40
C ILE A 589 -23.41 51.36 -7.92
N ILE A 590 -24.29 50.58 -8.56
CA ILE A 590 -24.43 49.15 -8.31
C ILE A 590 -23.55 48.38 -9.30
N THR A 591 -22.43 47.85 -8.81
CA THR A 591 -21.50 47.04 -9.61
C THR A 591 -21.57 45.58 -9.19
N THR A 592 -21.66 44.68 -10.16
CA THR A 592 -21.52 43.23 -9.91
C THR A 592 -20.04 42.88 -9.96
N ILE A 593 -19.45 42.60 -8.80
CA ILE A 593 -18.08 42.13 -8.69
C ILE A 593 -18.06 40.63 -8.43
N ASN A 594 -17.12 39.92 -9.05
CA ASN A 594 -16.92 38.51 -8.75
C ASN A 594 -16.18 38.35 -7.40
N ALA A 595 -16.22 37.16 -6.81
CA ALA A 595 -15.57 36.91 -5.51
C ALA A 595 -14.05 37.16 -5.54
N GLU A 596 -13.41 37.04 -6.71
CA GLU A 596 -11.98 37.28 -6.90
C GLU A 596 -11.65 38.79 -6.93
N GLU A 597 -12.53 39.62 -7.51
CA GLU A 597 -12.47 41.09 -7.47
C GLU A 597 -12.74 41.63 -6.07
N LEU A 598 -13.68 41.04 -5.33
CA LEU A 598 -13.97 41.43 -3.95
C LEU A 598 -12.75 41.22 -3.03
N VAL A 599 -12.05 40.10 -3.19
CA VAL A 599 -10.80 39.82 -2.45
C VAL A 599 -9.68 40.78 -2.89
N ARG A 600 -9.61 41.14 -4.18
CA ARG A 600 -8.66 42.14 -4.68
C ARG A 600 -8.93 43.55 -4.14
N LEU A 601 -10.20 43.94 -3.99
CA LEU A 601 -10.58 45.24 -3.42
C LEU A 601 -10.07 45.43 -1.99
N GLY A 602 -10.10 44.37 -1.18
CA GLY A 602 -9.52 44.36 0.18
C GLY A 602 -7.98 44.42 0.23
N SER A 603 -7.30 44.32 -0.91
CA SER A 603 -5.83 44.29 -1.01
C SER A 603 -5.21 45.59 -1.56
N THR A 604 -6.02 46.62 -1.81
CA THR A 604 -5.52 47.94 -2.21
C THR A 604 -5.19 48.75 -0.94
N PRO A 605 -3.93 49.20 -0.73
CA PRO A 605 -3.68 50.19 0.31
C PRO A 605 -4.50 51.44 -0.03
N ALA A 606 -5.09 52.08 0.98
CA ALA A 606 -5.96 53.24 0.84
C ALA A 606 -5.24 54.41 0.11
N GLY A 607 -5.22 54.35 -1.22
CA GLY A 607 -4.84 55.43 -2.11
C GLY A 607 -6.13 56.09 -2.59
N LYS A 608 -6.23 57.40 -2.35
CA LYS A 608 -7.38 58.23 -2.74
C LYS A 608 -7.83 57.91 -4.18
N PRO A 609 -9.12 57.70 -4.46
CA PRO A 609 -9.60 57.53 -5.81
C PRO A 609 -9.34 58.83 -6.59
N GLY A 610 -8.47 58.76 -7.58
CA GLY A 610 -8.32 59.81 -8.58
C GLY A 610 -9.57 59.84 -9.44
N LEU A 611 -10.25 60.98 -9.44
CA LEU A 611 -11.22 61.35 -10.46
C LEU A 611 -10.53 61.25 -11.83
N GLN A 612 -10.97 60.33 -12.68
CA GLN A 612 -10.77 60.43 -14.11
C GLN A 612 -11.99 61.12 -14.71
N GLU A 613 -11.86 62.42 -14.96
CA GLU A 613 -12.67 63.12 -15.96
C GLU A 613 -12.12 62.78 -17.35
N LYS A 614 -12.89 62.03 -18.13
CA LYS A 614 -13.41 62.38 -19.47
C LYS A 614 -14.01 61.16 -20.17
#